data_AF-A0A662LGD6-F1
#
_entry.id   AF-A0A662LGD6-F1
#
_cell.length_a   1.000
_cell.length_b   1.000
_cell.length_c   1.000
_cell.angle_alpha   90.00
_cell.angle_beta   90.00
_cell.angle_gamma   90.00
#
_symmetry.space_group_name_H-M   'P 1'
#
loop_
_entity.id
_entity.type
_entity.pdbx_description
1 polymer ?
#
loop_
_entity_poly.entity_id
_entity_poly.type
_entity_poly.pdbx_seq_one_letter_code
_entity_poly.pdbx_strand_id
1 'polypeptide(L)'
;MLRRFLVLALAFALSGVFFIEGGEVESFANEGFNGVSWKEVVPVKKVAFVGFDENSYLDDYAYLAMIPASTFYHEGKIYSYPLLFYEKKEINNRKELSLNASQGIKYFMEDWLGYCKNLEIELINCNATNWNAKYSYINSTDVYELASKIATKHWLMNNEVFVAVAGDFESKEKIKGTVNCIISQATIGRKIVRVAEPEGIGGVYENFTIEEPYKYVEVLVEWNPLLRGIDIDLQLYDDALGMVDASENWNALAGTYEKVESYVFNYGTWEIGLTNMPTENFGIMKNMVNGLFRKGREYDAKITLYPGKEISLPPINLARDVNITIECNKNISFGALLLSSSKIAYKPYKGKGKIDMHFDELGESNYSICIFVMENATGLNFKINYEWEEINEKQVKSFASCAQAAILASLHDAPLLYVKENEVPYVTNQAIRSLGAKKIHIIEGNEKLLEELSKFGDVENLSLMEAYQKIYEITKSNDIVFTTVSPWTYWLAEELKPKGDKEKALYIGPAAYIASHHGSALFVVEAHEKLSEATSWITDFWKRDSRARLPPSVACMYLMAKQVYDFISSLGLDKEGHENIITVAGQFDIGIGWDRAFVGKANPGRIMGSPVDTSYWTARSVFYQP
;
A
#
# COMPACT_ATOMS: atom_id res chain seq x y z
N MET A 1 19.00 1.25 -60.41
CA MET A 1 18.31 1.87 -59.25
C MET A 1 17.59 0.83 -58.39
N LEU A 2 16.75 -0.04 -58.96
CA LEU A 2 16.00 -1.08 -58.23
C LEU A 2 16.85 -2.01 -57.34
N ARG A 3 18.05 -2.42 -57.82
CA ARG A 3 18.98 -3.27 -57.06
C ARG A 3 19.63 -2.59 -55.85
N ARG A 4 19.76 -1.26 -55.83
CA ARG A 4 20.30 -0.52 -54.67
C ARG A 4 19.26 -0.33 -53.58
N PHE A 5 17.99 -0.15 -53.96
CA PHE A 5 16.87 -0.12 -53.02
C PHE A 5 16.65 -1.47 -52.32
N LEU A 6 16.76 -2.58 -53.06
CA LEU A 6 16.62 -3.91 -52.46
C LEU A 6 17.75 -4.24 -51.47
N VAL A 7 18.98 -3.79 -51.75
CA VAL A 7 20.14 -4.02 -50.87
C VAL A 7 20.09 -3.13 -49.63
N LEU A 8 19.58 -1.89 -49.72
CA LEU A 8 19.33 -1.06 -48.53
C LEU A 8 18.19 -1.64 -47.67
N ALA A 9 17.08 -2.10 -48.27
CA ALA A 9 15.98 -2.72 -47.52
C ALA A 9 16.40 -4.01 -46.80
N LEU A 10 17.26 -4.84 -47.42
CA LEU A 10 17.84 -6.01 -46.77
C LEU A 10 18.88 -5.65 -45.69
N ALA A 11 19.64 -4.56 -45.87
CA ALA A 11 20.57 -4.07 -44.85
C ALA A 11 19.83 -3.54 -43.61
N PHE A 12 18.68 -2.88 -43.79
CA PHE A 12 17.81 -2.43 -42.69
C PHE A 12 17.09 -3.60 -41.98
N ALA A 13 16.73 -4.67 -42.70
CA ALA A 13 16.17 -5.88 -42.10
C ALA A 13 17.21 -6.72 -41.31
N LEU A 14 18.50 -6.54 -41.58
CA LEU A 14 19.60 -7.24 -40.91
C LEU A 14 20.27 -6.43 -39.78
N SER A 15 19.99 -5.12 -39.67
CA SER A 15 20.63 -4.24 -38.68
C SER A 15 19.79 -3.99 -37.43
N GLY A 16 18.68 -4.69 -37.20
CA GLY A 16 17.90 -4.60 -35.95
C GLY A 16 17.31 -3.21 -35.64
N VAL A 17 17.32 -2.28 -36.59
CA VAL A 17 16.70 -0.97 -36.41
C VAL A 17 15.19 -1.14 -36.62
N PHE A 18 14.50 -1.45 -35.53
CA PHE A 18 13.05 -1.44 -35.50
C PHE A 18 12.57 0.00 -35.70
N PHE A 19 11.93 0.27 -36.84
CA PHE A 19 11.03 1.40 -36.93
C PHE A 19 9.81 1.09 -36.06
N ILE A 20 9.85 1.51 -34.79
CA ILE A 20 8.64 1.76 -34.02
C ILE A 20 7.97 2.97 -34.69
N GLU A 21 6.72 2.83 -35.11
CA GLU A 21 5.95 3.93 -35.68
C GLU A 21 5.55 4.89 -34.54
N GLY A 22 6.46 5.76 -34.09
CA GLY A 22 6.13 6.67 -32.98
C GLY A 22 7.22 7.66 -32.56
N GLY A 23 7.08 8.91 -33.01
CA GLY A 23 7.75 10.09 -32.44
C GLY A 23 9.15 10.44 -32.98
N GLU A 24 9.43 11.74 -33.11
CA GLU A 24 10.76 12.25 -33.44
C GLU A 24 11.67 12.24 -32.21
N VAL A 25 12.84 11.59 -32.30
CA VAL A 25 13.96 11.75 -31.36
C VAL A 25 14.99 12.68 -32.02
N GLU A 26 15.35 13.80 -31.39
CA GLU A 26 16.31 14.74 -31.98
C GLU A 26 17.74 14.18 -31.92
N SER A 27 18.58 14.44 -32.92
CA SER A 27 19.97 13.95 -33.00
C SER A 27 20.90 14.49 -31.90
N PHE A 28 20.47 15.51 -31.13
CA PHE A 28 21.15 16.02 -29.94
C PHE A 28 20.56 15.45 -28.63
N ALA A 29 19.46 14.68 -28.69
CA ALA A 29 18.77 14.07 -27.55
C ALA A 29 19.23 12.63 -27.25
N ASN A 30 20.28 12.16 -27.94
CA ASN A 30 20.88 10.84 -27.71
C ASN A 30 21.62 10.72 -26.36
N GLU A 31 21.80 11.81 -25.61
CA GLU A 31 22.50 11.75 -24.32
C GLU A 31 21.61 11.15 -23.21
N GLY A 32 20.29 11.26 -23.29
CA GLY A 32 19.40 10.85 -22.19
C GLY A 32 19.62 11.68 -20.92
N PHE A 33 18.85 11.45 -19.87
CA PHE A 33 19.07 12.09 -18.58
C PHE A 33 18.99 11.10 -17.42
N ASN A 34 19.74 11.41 -16.36
CA ASN A 34 19.66 10.70 -15.09
C ASN A 34 18.55 11.31 -14.24
N GLY A 35 17.61 10.47 -13.77
CA GLY A 35 16.48 10.87 -12.94
C GLY A 35 16.20 9.81 -11.89
N VAL A 36 14.93 9.59 -11.56
CA VAL A 36 14.51 8.51 -10.65
C VAL A 36 14.70 7.11 -11.24
N SER A 37 15.02 7.01 -12.54
CA SER A 37 15.08 5.73 -13.23
C SER A 37 16.39 4.97 -13.05
N TRP A 38 16.33 3.63 -13.12
CA TRP A 38 17.49 2.74 -12.97
C TRP A 38 18.51 2.84 -14.13
N LYS A 39 18.12 3.49 -15.24
CA LYS A 39 18.97 3.84 -16.39
C LYS A 39 18.61 5.24 -16.91
N GLU A 40 19.49 5.78 -17.73
CA GLU A 40 19.27 7.03 -18.44
C GLU A 40 17.98 6.97 -19.29
N VAL A 41 17.15 8.01 -19.15
CA VAL A 41 15.89 8.12 -19.88
C VAL A 41 16.06 9.02 -21.10
N VAL A 42 15.65 8.51 -22.26
CA VAL A 42 15.50 9.26 -23.50
C VAL A 42 14.01 9.56 -23.68
N PRO A 43 13.57 10.82 -23.47
CA PRO A 43 12.18 11.18 -23.63
C PRO A 43 11.75 11.15 -25.10
N VAL A 44 10.62 10.51 -25.39
CA VAL A 44 10.00 10.47 -26.72
C VAL A 44 8.91 11.54 -26.79
N LYS A 45 8.78 12.26 -27.91
CA LYS A 45 7.80 13.35 -28.11
C LYS A 45 6.36 12.85 -28.31
N LYS A 46 5.86 12.07 -27.36
CA LYS A 46 4.54 11.44 -27.37
C LYS A 46 3.87 11.58 -25.99
N VAL A 47 2.57 11.35 -25.92
CA VAL A 47 1.81 11.06 -24.69
C VAL A 47 0.79 9.99 -25.02
N ALA A 48 0.57 9.05 -24.11
CA ALA A 48 -0.58 8.15 -24.17
C ALA A 48 -1.56 8.49 -23.05
N PHE A 49 -2.84 8.63 -23.41
CA PHE A 49 -3.94 8.76 -22.46
C PHE A 49 -4.82 7.51 -22.49
N VAL A 50 -5.06 6.95 -21.32
CA VAL A 50 -6.05 5.89 -21.09
C VAL A 50 -7.27 6.50 -20.43
N GLY A 51 -8.45 6.30 -20.99
CA GLY A 51 -9.69 6.80 -20.41
C GLY A 51 -9.98 6.11 -19.08
N PHE A 52 -10.01 6.89 -18.00
CA PHE A 52 -10.30 6.38 -16.66
C PHE A 52 -11.74 5.87 -16.57
N ASP A 53 -11.93 4.66 -16.03
CA ASP A 53 -13.22 3.99 -15.89
C ASP A 53 -13.39 3.41 -14.47
N GLU A 54 -14.10 4.13 -13.61
CA GLU A 54 -14.39 3.66 -12.25
C GLU A 54 -15.36 2.47 -12.16
N ASN A 55 -15.90 1.98 -13.29
CA ASN A 55 -16.91 0.93 -13.35
C ASN A 55 -16.45 -0.36 -14.04
N SER A 56 -15.23 -0.40 -14.60
CA SER A 56 -14.66 -1.61 -15.19
C SER A 56 -13.13 -1.59 -15.11
N TYR A 57 -12.49 -2.76 -15.08
CA TYR A 57 -11.03 -2.86 -15.09
C TYR A 57 -10.40 -2.68 -16.49
N LEU A 58 -11.18 -2.24 -17.48
CA LEU A 58 -10.73 -2.13 -18.86
C LEU A 58 -9.58 -1.13 -19.00
N ASP A 59 -9.64 -0.02 -18.27
CA ASP A 59 -8.62 1.03 -18.27
C ASP A 59 -7.34 0.58 -17.56
N ASP A 60 -7.43 -0.13 -16.44
CA ASP A 60 -6.28 -0.71 -15.74
C ASP A 60 -5.50 -1.68 -16.64
N TYR A 61 -6.19 -2.63 -17.28
CA TYR A 61 -5.54 -3.56 -18.21
C TYR A 61 -5.02 -2.85 -19.47
N ALA A 62 -5.70 -1.82 -19.96
CA ALA A 62 -5.22 -0.99 -21.06
C ALA A 62 -3.91 -0.28 -20.70
N TYR A 63 -3.86 0.31 -19.49
CA TYR A 63 -2.71 1.02 -18.98
C TYR A 63 -1.52 0.08 -18.85
N LEU A 64 -1.71 -1.09 -18.24
CA LEU A 64 -0.67 -2.12 -18.12
C LEU A 64 -0.15 -2.59 -19.50
N ALA A 65 -1.04 -2.83 -20.47
CA ALA A 65 -0.64 -3.23 -21.83
C ALA A 65 0.14 -2.13 -22.58
N MET A 66 -0.09 -0.86 -22.21
CA MET A 66 0.55 0.30 -22.81
C MET A 66 1.93 0.60 -22.21
N ILE A 67 2.26 0.08 -21.02
CA ILE A 67 3.57 0.26 -20.38
C ILE A 67 4.74 -0.12 -21.31
N PRO A 68 4.83 -1.34 -21.88
CA PRO A 68 5.96 -1.69 -22.74
C PRO A 68 6.06 -0.84 -24.01
N ALA A 69 4.96 -0.22 -24.45
CA ALA A 69 4.99 0.70 -25.60
C ALA A 69 5.36 2.14 -25.21
N SER A 70 5.22 2.50 -23.93
CA SER A 70 5.46 3.86 -23.40
C SER A 70 6.72 3.99 -22.58
N THR A 71 7.29 2.89 -22.09
CA THR A 71 8.57 2.82 -21.40
C THR A 71 9.19 1.49 -21.75
N PHE A 72 10.32 1.48 -22.42
CA PHE A 72 11.02 0.26 -22.78
C PHE A 72 12.53 0.43 -22.74
N TYR A 73 13.21 -0.64 -22.36
CA TYR A 73 14.66 -0.69 -22.30
C TYR A 73 15.22 -1.19 -23.63
N HIS A 74 16.08 -0.39 -24.26
CA HIS A 74 16.71 -0.73 -25.53
C HIS A 74 18.15 -0.20 -25.55
N GLU A 75 19.10 -1.06 -25.92
CA GLU A 75 20.53 -0.72 -26.08
C GLU A 75 21.15 0.10 -24.91
N GLY A 76 20.80 -0.24 -23.66
CA GLY A 76 21.39 0.41 -22.49
C GLY A 76 20.65 1.63 -21.94
N LYS A 77 19.58 2.07 -22.61
CA LYS A 77 18.78 3.25 -22.24
C LYS A 77 17.30 2.90 -22.10
N ILE A 78 16.57 3.74 -21.37
CA ILE A 78 15.11 3.68 -21.30
C ILE A 78 14.55 4.72 -22.26
N TYR A 79 13.76 4.30 -23.23
CA TYR A 79 12.96 5.20 -24.05
C TYR A 79 11.59 5.32 -23.39
N SER A 80 11.17 6.55 -23.09
CA SER A 80 9.92 6.73 -22.35
C SER A 80 9.17 7.99 -22.75
N TYR A 81 7.85 7.94 -22.67
CA TYR A 81 6.96 9.08 -22.73
C TYR A 81 5.81 8.95 -21.72
N PRO A 82 5.15 10.06 -21.35
CA PRO A 82 4.10 10.04 -20.35
C PRO A 82 2.94 9.11 -20.73
N LEU A 83 2.61 8.20 -19.81
CA LEU A 83 1.40 7.38 -19.84
C LEU A 83 0.48 7.86 -18.71
N LEU A 84 -0.71 8.33 -19.05
CA LEU A 84 -1.60 9.02 -18.11
C LEU A 84 -3.00 8.44 -18.16
N PHE A 85 -3.66 8.35 -17.02
CA PHE A 85 -5.11 8.26 -17.03
C PHE A 85 -5.71 9.61 -17.43
N TYR A 86 -6.87 9.59 -18.06
CA TYR A 86 -7.60 10.79 -18.44
C TYR A 86 -9.05 10.70 -18.00
N GLU A 87 -9.45 11.67 -17.18
CA GLU A 87 -10.83 12.02 -16.95
C GLU A 87 -11.03 13.52 -17.19
N LYS A 88 -12.18 13.89 -17.75
CA LYS A 88 -12.62 15.29 -17.79
C LYS A 88 -13.67 15.50 -16.72
N LYS A 89 -13.31 16.19 -15.66
CA LYS A 89 -14.20 16.51 -14.54
C LYS A 89 -14.18 18.00 -14.26
N GLU A 90 -15.36 18.62 -14.29
CA GLU A 90 -15.52 20.03 -13.94
C GLU A 90 -16.03 20.13 -12.49
N ILE A 91 -15.16 20.56 -11.58
CA ILE A 91 -15.49 20.72 -10.16
C ILE A 91 -15.75 22.19 -9.85
N ASN A 92 -17.00 22.48 -9.51
CA ASN A 92 -17.48 23.82 -9.18
C ASN A 92 -17.66 24.02 -7.66
N ASN A 93 -17.34 23.01 -6.85
CA ASN A 93 -17.54 23.00 -5.40
C ASN A 93 -16.22 22.78 -4.67
N ARG A 94 -15.90 23.64 -3.68
CA ARG A 94 -14.68 23.54 -2.88
C ARG A 94 -14.55 22.20 -2.12
N LYS A 95 -15.68 21.59 -1.74
CA LYS A 95 -15.68 20.30 -1.03
C LYS A 95 -15.17 19.13 -1.87
N GLU A 96 -15.30 19.23 -3.18
CA GLU A 96 -14.96 18.16 -4.13
C GLU A 96 -13.58 18.38 -4.76
N LEU A 97 -12.80 19.36 -4.32
CA LEU A 97 -11.48 19.65 -4.92
C LEU A 97 -10.52 18.46 -4.91
N SER A 98 -10.64 17.57 -3.92
CA SER A 98 -9.91 16.29 -3.84
C SER A 98 -10.25 15.31 -4.97
N LEU A 99 -11.27 15.61 -5.77
CA LEU A 99 -11.71 14.80 -6.92
C LEU A 99 -11.33 15.46 -8.26
N ASN A 100 -10.58 16.58 -8.26
CA ASN A 100 -10.27 17.36 -9.47
C ASN A 100 -8.92 16.97 -10.09
N ALA A 101 -8.82 15.75 -10.60
CA ALA A 101 -7.58 15.29 -11.23
C ALA A 101 -7.28 16.01 -12.56
N SER A 102 -8.30 16.56 -13.24
CA SER A 102 -8.14 17.27 -14.52
C SER A 102 -7.22 18.49 -14.45
N GLN A 103 -7.11 19.14 -13.28
CA GLN A 103 -6.23 20.29 -13.10
C GLN A 103 -4.75 19.90 -13.20
N GLY A 104 -4.36 18.78 -12.56
CA GLY A 104 -2.98 18.29 -12.58
C GLY A 104 -2.52 17.88 -13.98
N ILE A 105 -3.37 17.14 -14.71
CA ILE A 105 -3.13 16.78 -16.11
C ILE A 105 -2.90 18.02 -16.96
N LYS A 106 -3.74 19.06 -16.80
CA LYS A 106 -3.60 20.30 -17.58
C LYS A 106 -2.22 20.94 -17.38
N TYR A 107 -1.78 21.11 -16.13
CA TYR A 107 -0.49 21.72 -15.84
C TYR A 107 0.68 20.90 -16.38
N PHE A 108 0.64 19.57 -16.19
CA PHE A 108 1.65 18.69 -16.76
C PHE A 108 1.73 18.79 -18.29
N MET A 109 0.58 18.81 -18.96
CA MET A 109 0.52 18.90 -20.42
C MET A 109 0.99 20.26 -20.96
N GLU A 110 0.77 21.36 -20.24
CA GLU A 110 1.29 22.68 -20.61
C GLU A 110 2.84 22.66 -20.66
N ASP A 111 3.47 22.07 -19.65
CA ASP A 111 4.93 21.91 -19.59
C ASP A 111 5.44 20.96 -20.68
N TRP A 112 4.78 19.81 -20.87
CA TRP A 112 5.18 18.80 -21.85
C TRP A 112 5.06 19.27 -23.30
N LEU A 113 4.01 20.03 -23.62
CA LEU A 113 3.87 20.67 -24.93
C LEU A 113 4.98 21.69 -25.19
N GLY A 114 5.34 22.46 -24.15
CA GLY A 114 6.47 23.39 -24.20
C GLY A 114 7.79 22.68 -24.57
N TYR A 115 7.99 21.48 -24.03
CA TYR A 115 9.15 20.63 -24.33
C TYR A 115 9.13 20.05 -25.77
N CYS A 116 8.02 19.42 -26.17
CA CYS A 116 7.98 18.61 -27.40
C CYS A 116 7.96 19.42 -28.70
N LYS A 117 7.33 20.61 -28.72
CA LYS A 117 6.97 21.42 -29.91
C LYS A 117 6.02 20.72 -30.91
N ASN A 118 6.34 19.51 -31.37
CA ASN A 118 5.52 18.65 -32.24
C ASN A 118 5.12 17.40 -31.47
N LEU A 119 3.98 17.44 -30.79
CA LEU A 119 3.51 16.34 -29.93
C LEU A 119 2.61 15.35 -30.70
N GLU A 120 2.83 14.06 -30.50
CA GLU A 120 1.85 13.01 -30.80
C GLU A 120 1.09 12.62 -29.53
N ILE A 121 -0.24 12.51 -29.61
CA ILE A 121 -1.08 12.01 -28.53
C ILE A 121 -1.80 10.76 -29.01
N GLU A 122 -1.63 9.67 -28.25
CA GLU A 122 -2.35 8.42 -28.44
C GLU A 122 -3.48 8.33 -27.41
N LEU A 123 -4.71 8.15 -27.90
CA LEU A 123 -5.92 8.10 -27.09
C LEU A 123 -6.44 6.68 -27.05
N ILE A 124 -6.48 6.11 -25.85
CA ILE A 124 -6.97 4.76 -25.57
C ILE A 124 -8.30 4.89 -24.83
N ASN A 125 -9.41 4.54 -25.47
CA ASN A 125 -10.76 4.64 -24.91
C ASN A 125 -11.09 6.02 -24.29
N CYS A 126 -10.54 7.12 -24.82
CA CYS A 126 -10.75 8.45 -24.27
C CYS A 126 -10.83 9.54 -25.35
N ASN A 127 -11.30 10.73 -24.96
CA ASN A 127 -11.44 11.88 -25.86
C ASN A 127 -10.73 13.12 -25.30
N ALA A 128 -9.41 13.04 -25.20
CA ALA A 128 -8.55 14.09 -24.65
C ALA A 128 -8.00 15.02 -25.76
N THR A 129 -8.88 15.65 -26.55
CA THR A 129 -8.50 16.39 -27.78
C THR A 129 -8.30 17.90 -27.57
N ASN A 130 -7.88 18.33 -26.38
CA ASN A 130 -7.83 19.75 -26.02
C ASN A 130 -6.47 20.41 -26.34
N TRP A 131 -5.52 19.68 -26.92
CA TRP A 131 -4.16 20.13 -27.15
C TRP A 131 -3.81 20.21 -28.64
N ASN A 132 -2.85 21.05 -28.99
CA ASN A 132 -2.33 21.14 -30.35
C ASN A 132 -1.34 19.98 -30.61
N ALA A 133 -1.85 18.85 -31.09
CA ALA A 133 -1.08 17.63 -31.29
C ALA A 133 -1.62 16.81 -32.46
N LYS A 134 -0.81 15.86 -32.95
CA LYS A 134 -1.28 14.81 -33.86
C LYS A 134 -1.91 13.69 -33.04
N TYR A 135 -3.15 13.32 -33.37
CA TYR A 135 -3.89 12.30 -32.61
C TYR A 135 -3.88 10.95 -33.30
N SER A 136 -3.79 9.89 -32.49
CA SER A 136 -4.08 8.52 -32.90
C SER A 136 -4.99 7.85 -31.87
N TYR A 137 -5.76 6.85 -32.30
CA TYR A 137 -6.83 6.27 -31.48
C TYR A 137 -6.71 4.75 -31.42
N ILE A 138 -6.88 4.19 -30.23
CA ILE A 138 -7.04 2.76 -29.99
C ILE A 138 -8.27 2.59 -29.12
N ASN A 139 -9.36 2.07 -29.69
CA ASN A 139 -10.60 1.87 -28.94
C ASN A 139 -11.05 0.41 -29.03
N SER A 140 -11.47 -0.14 -27.90
CA SER A 140 -12.17 -1.42 -27.78
C SER A 140 -12.81 -1.52 -26.40
N THR A 141 -13.92 -2.25 -26.30
CA THR A 141 -14.56 -2.62 -25.03
C THR A 141 -14.08 -3.97 -24.51
N ASP A 142 -13.15 -4.63 -25.23
CA ASP A 142 -12.62 -5.95 -24.90
C ASP A 142 -11.13 -5.85 -24.58
N VAL A 143 -10.73 -6.33 -23.40
CA VAL A 143 -9.35 -6.24 -22.89
C VAL A 143 -8.34 -6.93 -23.81
N TYR A 144 -8.73 -8.05 -24.44
CA TYR A 144 -7.84 -8.85 -25.30
C TYR A 144 -7.61 -8.17 -26.65
N GLU A 145 -8.68 -7.62 -27.24
CA GLU A 145 -8.60 -6.84 -28.47
C GLU A 145 -7.79 -5.55 -28.24
N LEU A 146 -7.98 -4.89 -27.10
CA LEU A 146 -7.27 -3.67 -26.78
C LEU A 146 -5.75 -3.90 -26.66
N ALA A 147 -5.31 -4.90 -25.91
CA ALA A 147 -3.90 -5.28 -25.84
C ALA A 147 -3.34 -5.70 -27.20
N SER A 148 -4.11 -6.46 -28.00
CA SER A 148 -3.72 -6.87 -29.35
C SER A 148 -3.52 -5.68 -30.31
N LYS A 149 -4.39 -4.66 -30.22
CA LYS A 149 -4.27 -3.43 -31.02
C LYS A 149 -3.09 -2.58 -30.59
N ILE A 150 -2.82 -2.48 -29.27
CA ILE A 150 -1.62 -1.81 -28.76
C ILE A 150 -0.38 -2.52 -29.32
N ALA A 151 -0.27 -3.83 -29.11
CA ALA A 151 0.86 -4.61 -29.56
C ALA A 151 1.11 -4.51 -31.09
N THR A 152 0.09 -4.69 -31.91
CA THR A 152 0.26 -4.70 -33.38
C THR A 152 0.45 -3.30 -33.99
N LYS A 153 0.18 -2.23 -33.22
CA LYS A 153 0.47 -0.86 -33.63
C LYS A 153 1.92 -0.45 -33.35
N HIS A 154 2.45 -0.84 -32.19
CA HIS A 154 3.78 -0.41 -31.75
C HIS A 154 4.90 -1.33 -32.22
N TRP A 155 4.61 -2.61 -32.49
CA TRP A 155 5.57 -3.57 -33.02
C TRP A 155 5.13 -4.13 -34.38
N LEU A 156 6.00 -4.00 -35.39
CA LEU A 156 5.81 -4.63 -36.70
C LEU A 156 6.07 -6.15 -36.64
N MET A 157 7.16 -6.54 -35.99
CA MET A 157 7.48 -7.92 -35.65
C MET A 157 8.22 -7.93 -34.30
N ASN A 158 8.00 -8.97 -33.50
CA ASN A 158 8.79 -9.25 -32.31
C ASN A 158 8.86 -10.76 -32.10
N ASN A 159 10.05 -11.29 -31.87
CA ASN A 159 10.23 -12.74 -31.69
C ASN A 159 9.75 -13.21 -30.29
N GLU A 160 9.62 -12.28 -29.34
CA GLU A 160 9.24 -12.53 -27.96
C GLU A 160 7.94 -11.77 -27.64
N VAL A 161 7.02 -12.40 -26.91
CA VAL A 161 5.83 -11.75 -26.35
C VAL A 161 5.64 -12.15 -24.90
N PHE A 162 5.10 -11.22 -24.11
CA PHE A 162 4.63 -11.50 -22.76
C PHE A 162 3.12 -11.66 -22.79
N VAL A 163 2.63 -12.62 -22.03
CA VAL A 163 1.22 -12.98 -21.94
C VAL A 163 0.84 -13.06 -20.46
N ALA A 164 -0.31 -12.50 -20.11
CA ALA A 164 -0.88 -12.64 -18.77
C ALA A 164 -2.36 -12.96 -18.84
N VAL A 165 -2.86 -13.68 -17.83
CA VAL A 165 -4.30 -13.92 -17.66
C VAL A 165 -4.93 -12.62 -17.19
N ALA A 166 -5.87 -12.09 -17.97
CA ALA A 166 -6.63 -10.89 -17.64
C ALA A 166 -8.12 -11.17 -17.72
N GLY A 167 -8.90 -10.47 -16.90
CA GLY A 167 -10.35 -10.61 -16.84
C GLY A 167 -10.96 -9.93 -15.63
N ASP A 168 -12.27 -10.07 -15.52
CA ASP A 168 -13.04 -9.68 -14.35
C ASP A 168 -13.41 -10.97 -13.58
N PHE A 169 -12.65 -11.23 -12.53
CA PHE A 169 -12.76 -12.39 -11.66
C PHE A 169 -13.30 -12.01 -10.28
N GLU A 170 -13.77 -10.78 -10.11
CA GLU A 170 -14.28 -10.30 -8.84
C GLU A 170 -15.49 -11.14 -8.41
N SER A 171 -15.37 -11.75 -7.24
CA SER A 171 -16.45 -12.50 -6.62
C SER A 171 -16.27 -12.48 -5.11
N LYS A 172 -17.39 -12.38 -4.39
CA LYS A 172 -17.43 -12.30 -2.94
C LYS A 172 -18.21 -13.49 -2.38
N GLU A 173 -17.65 -14.14 -1.36
CA GLU A 173 -18.35 -15.18 -0.60
C GLU A 173 -18.67 -14.67 0.81
N LYS A 174 -19.87 -14.94 1.29
CA LYS A 174 -20.28 -14.50 2.62
C LYS A 174 -19.96 -15.57 3.66
N ILE A 175 -19.05 -15.26 4.57
CA ILE A 175 -18.67 -16.12 5.69
C ILE A 175 -19.40 -15.66 6.94
N LYS A 176 -19.93 -16.61 7.71
CA LYS A 176 -20.54 -16.31 9.01
C LYS A 176 -20.45 -17.51 9.94
N GLY A 177 -20.41 -17.25 11.24
CA GLY A 177 -20.40 -18.31 12.22
C GLY A 177 -20.39 -17.81 13.66
N THR A 178 -20.14 -18.75 14.57
CA THR A 178 -20.12 -18.50 16.00
C THR A 178 -19.03 -19.32 16.67
N VAL A 179 -18.26 -18.69 17.55
CA VAL A 179 -17.37 -19.36 18.50
C VAL A 179 -17.74 -18.98 19.93
N ASN A 180 -17.40 -19.84 20.90
CA ASN A 180 -17.66 -19.60 22.32
C ASN A 180 -16.36 -19.53 23.11
N CYS A 181 -16.31 -18.66 24.11
CA CYS A 181 -15.19 -18.54 25.04
C CYS A 181 -15.68 -18.64 26.48
N ILE A 182 -15.02 -19.49 27.27
CA ILE A 182 -15.28 -19.61 28.70
C ILE A 182 -14.08 -19.06 29.48
N ILE A 183 -14.37 -18.15 30.41
CA ILE A 183 -13.44 -17.65 31.43
C ILE A 183 -14.01 -18.04 32.80
N SER A 184 -13.38 -19.00 33.46
CA SER A 184 -13.85 -19.58 34.73
C SER A 184 -13.79 -18.58 35.88
N GLN A 185 -12.71 -17.82 35.97
CA GLN A 185 -12.47 -16.79 36.97
C GLN A 185 -11.67 -15.64 36.36
N ALA A 186 -12.10 -14.42 36.65
CA ALA A 186 -11.43 -13.18 36.32
C ALA A 186 -11.16 -12.41 37.62
N THR A 187 -9.89 -12.17 37.93
CA THR A 187 -9.47 -11.34 39.06
C THR A 187 -8.51 -10.26 38.58
N ILE A 188 -8.91 -8.99 38.71
CA ILE A 188 -8.11 -7.83 38.30
C ILE A 188 -6.89 -7.70 39.20
N GLY A 189 -5.72 -7.59 38.59
CA GLY A 189 -4.47 -7.24 39.28
C GLY A 189 -4.37 -5.73 39.45
N ARG A 190 -3.94 -5.27 40.63
CA ARG A 190 -3.62 -3.86 40.87
C ARG A 190 -2.26 -3.74 41.52
N LYS A 191 -1.42 -2.87 40.98
CA LYS A 191 -0.09 -2.55 41.51
C LYS A 191 0.09 -1.04 41.51
N ILE A 192 0.92 -0.54 42.42
CA ILE A 192 1.37 0.85 42.42
C ILE A 192 2.88 0.81 42.41
N VAL A 193 3.47 1.52 41.46
CA VAL A 193 4.91 1.74 41.36
C VAL A 193 5.16 3.22 41.53
N ARG A 194 6.15 3.58 42.33
CA ARG A 194 6.54 4.98 42.53
C ARG A 194 7.66 5.33 41.59
N VAL A 195 7.43 6.29 40.72
CA VAL A 195 8.42 6.75 39.74
C VAL A 195 8.87 8.15 40.13
N ALA A 196 10.18 8.37 40.23
CA ALA A 196 10.70 9.69 40.53
C ALA A 196 10.44 10.68 39.38
N GLU A 197 10.29 11.96 39.71
CA GLU A 197 10.16 13.00 38.71
C GLU A 197 11.42 13.10 37.84
N PRO A 198 11.30 13.13 36.51
CA PRO A 198 12.44 13.32 35.62
C PRO A 198 13.13 14.68 35.83
N GLU A 199 14.45 14.65 36.03
CA GLU A 199 15.31 15.84 36.06
C GLU A 199 15.85 16.14 34.65
N GLY A 200 15.35 17.19 34.00
CA GLY A 200 15.83 17.61 32.67
C GLY A 200 15.13 16.88 31.51
N ILE A 201 15.87 16.60 30.43
CA ILE A 201 15.33 16.02 29.18
C ILE A 201 15.38 14.47 29.18
N GLY A 202 15.86 13.85 30.27
CA GLY A 202 15.96 12.40 30.40
C GLY A 202 14.72 11.76 31.02
N GLY A 203 14.47 10.49 30.71
CA GLY A 203 13.40 9.70 31.33
C GLY A 203 13.85 9.01 32.62
N VAL A 204 12.89 8.78 33.53
CA VAL A 204 13.06 7.92 34.71
C VAL A 204 12.16 6.71 34.54
N TYR A 205 12.69 5.53 34.85
CA TYR A 205 12.05 4.25 34.56
C TYR A 205 11.96 3.39 35.82
N GLU A 206 10.84 2.73 36.00
CA GLU A 206 10.64 1.74 37.05
C GLU A 206 9.98 0.48 36.51
N ASN A 207 10.39 -0.67 37.02
CA ASN A 207 9.93 -1.96 36.52
C ASN A 207 8.75 -2.55 37.30
N PHE A 208 8.03 -3.43 36.64
CA PHE A 208 7.04 -4.32 37.22
C PHE A 208 6.97 -5.60 36.40
N THR A 209 6.24 -6.60 36.89
CA THR A 209 6.10 -7.89 36.20
C THR A 209 4.65 -8.16 35.84
N ILE A 210 4.42 -8.67 34.63
CA ILE A 210 3.12 -9.19 34.17
C ILE A 210 3.24 -10.70 33.95
N GLU A 211 2.26 -11.44 34.45
CA GLU A 211 2.18 -12.91 34.36
C GLU A 211 0.79 -13.33 33.86
N GLU A 212 0.63 -14.60 33.48
CA GLU A 212 -0.70 -15.19 33.26
C GLU A 212 -1.57 -15.03 34.54
N PRO A 213 -2.89 -14.74 34.43
CA PRO A 213 -3.74 -14.79 33.23
C PRO A 213 -3.97 -13.42 32.57
N TYR A 214 -3.11 -12.42 32.81
CA TYR A 214 -3.34 -11.05 32.34
C TYR A 214 -3.07 -10.90 30.84
N LYS A 215 -3.98 -10.25 30.12
CA LYS A 215 -3.88 -10.04 28.65
C LYS A 215 -3.93 -8.57 28.23
N TYR A 216 -4.29 -7.69 29.15
CA TYR A 216 -4.32 -6.25 28.90
C TYR A 216 -3.84 -5.48 30.13
N VAL A 217 -3.08 -4.42 29.93
CA VAL A 217 -2.54 -3.56 30.99
C VAL A 217 -2.95 -2.11 30.74
N GLU A 218 -3.24 -1.41 31.82
CA GLU A 218 -3.52 0.02 31.83
C GLU A 218 -2.71 0.67 32.94
N VAL A 219 -2.03 1.77 32.62
CA VAL A 219 -1.26 2.56 33.58
C VAL A 219 -1.81 3.97 33.59
N LEU A 220 -2.13 4.44 34.79
CA LEU A 220 -2.62 5.80 35.04
C LEU A 220 -1.67 6.50 36.01
N VAL A 221 -1.19 7.67 35.61
CA VAL A 221 -0.46 8.59 36.48
C VAL A 221 -1.29 9.85 36.64
N GLU A 222 -1.55 10.26 37.87
CA GLU A 222 -2.29 11.48 38.19
C GLU A 222 -1.44 12.35 39.12
N TRP A 223 -1.51 13.66 38.94
CA TRP A 223 -0.81 14.59 39.83
C TRP A 223 -1.67 15.79 40.21
N ASN A 224 -1.16 16.57 41.16
CA ASN A 224 -1.88 17.69 41.75
C ASN A 224 -2.28 18.71 40.66
N PRO A 225 -3.57 19.08 40.53
CA PRO A 225 -4.04 20.08 39.57
C PRO A 225 -3.39 21.46 39.71
N LEU A 226 -2.81 21.79 40.87
CA LEU A 226 -2.05 23.02 41.10
C LEU A 226 -0.71 23.05 40.36
N LEU A 227 -0.27 21.92 39.79
CA LEU A 227 0.94 21.77 38.99
C LEU A 227 0.67 21.82 37.48
N ARG A 228 -0.47 22.38 37.05
CA ARG A 228 -0.72 22.68 35.62
C ARG A 228 0.43 23.48 35.03
N GLY A 229 0.95 23.04 33.88
CA GLY A 229 2.14 23.59 33.23
C GLY A 229 3.45 22.84 33.50
N ILE A 230 3.42 21.74 34.27
CA ILE A 230 4.49 20.72 34.30
C ILE A 230 3.99 19.53 33.48
N ASP A 231 4.54 19.37 32.29
CA ASP A 231 4.12 18.38 31.29
C ASP A 231 4.99 17.14 31.40
N ILE A 232 4.45 16.11 32.04
CA ILE A 232 5.08 14.81 32.17
C ILE A 232 4.41 13.89 31.18
N ASP A 233 5.20 13.27 30.32
CA ASP A 233 4.71 12.25 29.40
C ASP A 233 4.88 10.87 30.05
N LEU A 234 3.97 9.96 29.73
CA LEU A 234 3.96 8.59 30.22
C LEU A 234 4.28 7.63 29.09
N GLN A 235 5.18 6.69 29.35
CA GLN A 235 5.57 5.66 28.40
C GLN A 235 5.45 4.28 29.05
N LEU A 236 5.01 3.29 28.26
CA LEU A 236 4.91 1.89 28.68
C LEU A 236 5.81 1.03 27.80
N TYR A 237 6.58 0.15 28.43
CA TYR A 237 7.52 -0.75 27.76
C TYR A 237 7.25 -2.20 28.14
N ASP A 238 7.33 -3.07 27.13
CA ASP A 238 7.54 -4.51 27.28
C ASP A 238 9.02 -4.77 27.00
N ASP A 239 9.81 -5.22 27.98
CA ASP A 239 11.27 -5.32 27.84
C ASP A 239 11.72 -6.22 26.68
N ALA A 240 10.87 -7.18 26.26
CA ALA A 240 11.17 -8.07 25.16
C ALA A 240 10.92 -7.42 23.77
N LEU A 241 10.15 -6.32 23.71
CA LEU A 241 9.71 -5.69 22.45
C LEU A 241 10.14 -4.22 22.33
N GLY A 242 10.15 -3.48 23.44
CA GLY A 242 10.37 -2.04 23.52
C GLY A 242 9.11 -1.27 23.93
N MET A 243 9.03 0.00 23.53
CA MET A 243 7.90 0.87 23.87
C MET A 243 6.62 0.37 23.16
N VAL A 244 5.57 0.12 23.94
CA VAL A 244 4.29 -0.39 23.43
C VAL A 244 3.23 0.70 23.31
N ASP A 245 3.30 1.73 24.16
CA ASP A 245 2.38 2.87 24.16
C ASP A 245 3.03 4.09 24.82
N ALA A 246 2.58 5.28 24.41
CA ALA A 246 3.05 6.55 24.95
C ALA A 246 1.92 7.59 24.93
N SER A 247 1.91 8.45 25.94
CA SER A 247 0.91 9.49 26.10
C SER A 247 1.57 10.83 26.43
N GLU A 248 1.17 11.85 25.68
CA GLU A 248 1.64 13.25 25.73
C GLU A 248 0.42 14.20 25.85
N ASN A 249 -0.46 13.94 26.82
CA ASN A 249 -1.66 14.75 26.97
C ASN A 249 -1.29 16.15 27.42
N TRP A 250 -1.71 17.14 26.64
CA TRP A 250 -1.50 18.52 27.03
C TRP A 250 -2.24 18.84 28.34
N ASN A 251 -1.50 18.89 29.45
CA ASN A 251 -2.05 18.96 30.80
C ASN A 251 -2.94 20.20 31.04
N ALA A 252 -2.70 21.27 30.27
CA ALA A 252 -3.43 22.53 30.37
C ALA A 252 -4.88 22.41 29.88
N LEU A 253 -5.13 21.48 28.94
CA LEU A 253 -6.45 21.24 28.33
C LEU A 253 -7.11 19.97 28.87
N ALA A 254 -6.35 18.88 29.00
CA ALA A 254 -6.88 17.56 29.35
C ALA A 254 -7.00 17.33 30.87
N GLY A 255 -6.19 18.03 31.68
CA GLY A 255 -6.07 17.78 33.12
C GLY A 255 -4.70 17.20 33.48
N THR A 256 -4.45 17.05 34.78
CA THR A 256 -3.16 16.59 35.31
C THR A 256 -3.11 15.07 35.45
N TYR A 257 -3.19 14.37 34.31
CA TYR A 257 -3.04 12.93 34.22
C TYR A 257 -2.42 12.50 32.91
N GLU A 258 -1.78 11.34 32.94
CA GLU A 258 -1.40 10.58 31.75
C GLU A 258 -1.92 9.16 31.83
N LYS A 259 -2.25 8.60 30.67
CA LYS A 259 -2.78 7.25 30.57
C LYS A 259 -2.21 6.53 29.35
N VAL A 260 -1.65 5.36 29.60
CA VAL A 260 -1.21 4.42 28.55
C VAL A 260 -1.86 3.06 28.78
N GLU A 261 -2.09 2.34 27.69
CA GLU A 261 -2.70 1.02 27.72
C GLU A 261 -2.20 0.13 26.59
N SER A 262 -2.09 -1.17 26.85
CA SER A 262 -1.56 -2.10 25.86
C SER A 262 -2.06 -3.52 26.04
N TYR A 263 -2.09 -4.24 24.93
CA TYR A 263 -2.12 -5.70 24.94
C TYR A 263 -0.81 -6.23 25.53
N VAL A 264 -0.88 -7.30 26.31
CA VAL A 264 0.32 -7.93 26.88
C VAL A 264 0.96 -8.81 25.81
N PHE A 265 1.95 -8.28 25.10
CA PHE A 265 2.68 -9.01 24.04
C PHE A 265 3.53 -10.13 24.62
N ASN A 266 4.29 -9.86 25.69
CA ASN A 266 5.10 -10.85 26.39
C ASN A 266 4.85 -10.83 27.91
N TYR A 267 5.01 -12.00 28.53
CA TYR A 267 5.06 -12.13 29.98
C TYR A 267 6.49 -11.93 30.49
N GLY A 268 6.62 -11.32 31.66
CA GLY A 268 7.91 -11.00 32.26
C GLY A 268 7.98 -9.55 32.71
N THR A 269 9.16 -8.96 32.58
CA THR A 269 9.46 -7.60 33.01
C THR A 269 8.90 -6.57 32.04
N TRP A 270 8.30 -5.53 32.61
CA TRP A 270 7.74 -4.37 31.93
C TRP A 270 8.21 -3.12 32.66
N GLU A 271 8.28 -2.00 31.95
CA GLU A 271 8.75 -0.73 32.52
C GLU A 271 7.76 0.41 32.27
N ILE A 272 7.74 1.35 33.22
CA ILE A 272 7.00 2.60 33.13
C ILE A 272 8.04 3.72 33.09
N GLY A 273 8.00 4.51 32.01
CA GLY A 273 8.86 5.69 31.84
C GLY A 273 8.08 6.98 32.07
N LEU A 274 8.68 7.92 32.81
CA LEU A 274 8.23 9.31 32.87
C LEU A 274 9.28 10.22 32.22
N THR A 275 8.86 11.05 31.28
CA THR A 275 9.72 12.07 30.64
C THR A 275 9.15 13.47 30.84
N ASN A 276 9.99 14.50 30.66
CA ASN A 276 9.59 15.91 30.77
C ASN A 276 9.90 16.63 29.46
N MET A 277 8.90 17.25 28.84
CA MET A 277 9.05 18.08 27.65
C MET A 277 9.29 19.56 28.05
N PRO A 278 10.49 20.13 27.83
CA PRO A 278 10.82 21.49 28.27
C PRO A 278 10.15 22.62 27.47
N THR A 279 9.27 22.32 26.51
CA THR A 279 8.81 23.23 25.44
C THR A 279 7.60 24.09 25.80
N GLU A 280 6.91 23.85 26.91
CA GLU A 280 5.72 24.63 27.29
C GLU A 280 6.03 25.76 28.28
N ASN A 281 6.63 26.83 27.76
CA ASN A 281 7.21 27.90 28.58
C ASN A 281 6.14 28.86 29.15
N PHE A 282 5.43 28.47 30.22
CA PHE A 282 4.61 29.41 31.00
C PHE A 282 5.48 30.26 31.94
N GLY A 283 6.08 31.30 31.37
CA GLY A 283 7.02 32.23 32.03
C GLY A 283 6.47 33.04 33.23
N ILE A 284 5.21 32.85 33.62
CA ILE A 284 4.58 33.60 34.73
C ILE A 284 4.33 32.71 35.96
N MET A 285 4.10 31.40 35.79
CA MET A 285 3.88 30.48 36.92
C MET A 285 5.17 29.94 37.54
N LYS A 286 6.23 29.75 36.73
CA LYS A 286 7.54 29.22 37.17
C LYS A 286 8.14 30.00 38.35
N ASN A 287 7.93 31.32 38.39
CA ASN A 287 8.41 32.19 39.47
C ASN A 287 7.53 32.16 40.73
N MET A 288 6.28 31.70 40.66
CA MET A 288 5.37 31.58 41.81
C MET A 288 5.56 30.27 42.59
N VAL A 289 6.01 29.20 41.94
CA VAL A 289 6.18 27.86 42.56
C VAL A 289 7.63 27.53 42.96
N ASN A 290 8.61 28.31 42.48
CA ASN A 290 10.05 28.12 42.75
C ASN A 290 10.43 28.13 44.25
N GLY A 291 9.56 28.63 45.14
CA GLY A 291 9.79 28.67 46.58
C GLY A 291 9.08 27.57 47.41
N LEU A 292 8.22 26.75 46.80
CA LEU A 292 7.29 25.91 47.56
C LEU A 292 7.58 24.40 47.56
N PHE A 293 8.34 23.84 46.59
CA PHE A 293 8.47 22.37 46.51
C PHE A 293 9.88 21.90 46.09
N ARG A 294 10.42 20.96 46.88
CA ARG A 294 11.79 20.40 46.85
C ARG A 294 12.05 19.48 45.65
N LYS A 295 13.35 19.32 45.33
CA LYS A 295 13.95 18.12 44.69
C LYS A 295 13.37 16.82 45.27
N GLY A 296 13.09 15.83 44.41
CA GLY A 296 12.70 14.47 44.80
C GLY A 296 11.19 14.22 44.91
N ARG A 297 10.38 14.71 43.96
CA ARG A 297 8.96 14.29 43.85
C ARG A 297 8.88 12.90 43.24
N GLU A 298 7.89 12.12 43.69
CA GLU A 298 7.55 10.80 43.15
C GLU A 298 6.08 10.83 42.72
N TYR A 299 5.77 10.09 41.66
CA TYR A 299 4.44 9.90 41.12
C TYR A 299 4.01 8.45 41.32
N ASP A 300 2.77 8.26 41.77
CA ASP A 300 2.17 6.92 41.88
C ASP A 300 1.64 6.51 40.50
N ALA A 301 2.35 5.59 39.84
CA ALA A 301 1.86 4.93 38.64
C ALA A 301 0.93 3.77 39.03
N LYS A 302 -0.37 3.96 38.81
CA LYS A 302 -1.42 2.98 39.11
C LYS A 302 -1.55 2.01 37.95
N ILE A 303 -1.12 0.77 38.17
CA ILE A 303 -1.15 -0.30 37.17
C ILE A 303 -2.38 -1.17 37.41
N THR A 304 -3.20 -1.33 36.39
CA THR A 304 -4.33 -2.26 36.37
C THR A 304 -4.09 -3.34 35.33
N LEU A 305 -4.13 -4.60 35.77
CA LEU A 305 -3.93 -5.78 34.93
C LEU A 305 -5.25 -6.51 34.76
N TYR A 306 -5.68 -6.69 33.52
CA TYR A 306 -6.96 -7.30 33.17
C TYR A 306 -6.76 -8.75 32.71
N PRO A 307 -7.37 -9.73 33.41
CA PRO A 307 -7.29 -11.13 33.02
C PRO A 307 -8.10 -11.36 31.75
N GLY A 308 -7.66 -12.29 30.91
CA GLY A 308 -8.32 -12.49 29.62
C GLY A 308 -8.03 -13.83 28.99
N LYS A 309 -8.54 -13.99 27.75
CA LYS A 309 -8.33 -15.17 26.94
C LYS A 309 -8.38 -14.82 25.46
N GLU A 310 -7.48 -15.44 24.70
CA GLU A 310 -7.45 -15.39 23.24
C GLU A 310 -8.24 -16.56 22.66
N ILE A 311 -9.01 -16.31 21.60
CA ILE A 311 -9.75 -17.32 20.84
C ILE A 311 -9.50 -17.09 19.36
N SER A 312 -9.07 -18.12 18.65
CA SER A 312 -8.89 -18.05 17.20
C SER A 312 -10.23 -17.97 16.47
N LEU A 313 -10.27 -17.12 15.46
CA LEU A 313 -11.30 -17.13 14.43
C LEU A 313 -10.97 -18.21 13.40
N PRO A 314 -11.90 -18.63 12.52
CA PRO A 314 -11.49 -19.40 11.35
C PRO A 314 -10.52 -18.54 10.49
N PRO A 315 -9.68 -19.17 9.66
CA PRO A 315 -8.78 -18.46 8.76
C PRO A 315 -9.53 -17.39 7.97
N ILE A 316 -8.92 -16.22 7.85
CA ILE A 316 -9.43 -15.11 7.05
C ILE A 316 -8.47 -14.94 5.90
N ASN A 317 -8.97 -15.03 4.67
CA ASN A 317 -8.22 -14.65 3.48
C ASN A 317 -8.32 -13.12 3.30
N LEU A 318 -8.71 -12.61 2.15
CA LEU A 318 -8.96 -11.18 1.97
C LEU A 318 -10.42 -10.88 2.32
N ALA A 319 -10.68 -10.20 3.44
CA ALA A 319 -12.05 -9.96 3.91
C ALA A 319 -12.44 -8.49 3.88
N ARG A 320 -13.72 -8.22 3.57
CA ARG A 320 -14.38 -6.92 3.62
C ARG A 320 -15.57 -6.95 4.56
N ASP A 321 -15.95 -5.78 5.06
CA ASP A 321 -17.14 -5.58 5.89
C ASP A 321 -17.20 -6.57 7.06
N VAL A 322 -16.09 -6.67 7.80
CA VAL A 322 -15.93 -7.62 8.89
C VAL A 322 -16.67 -7.12 10.12
N ASN A 323 -17.69 -7.86 10.53
CA ASN A 323 -18.51 -7.57 11.70
C ASN A 323 -18.35 -8.68 12.74
N ILE A 324 -18.01 -8.30 13.97
CA ILE A 324 -17.84 -9.24 15.08
C ILE A 324 -18.64 -8.74 16.29
N THR A 325 -19.60 -9.54 16.74
CA THR A 325 -20.42 -9.26 17.91
C THR A 325 -20.05 -10.21 19.03
N ILE A 326 -19.68 -9.67 20.19
CA ILE A 326 -19.30 -10.43 21.39
C ILE A 326 -20.32 -10.15 22.49
N GLU A 327 -21.01 -11.19 22.96
CA GLU A 327 -22.02 -11.12 24.01
C GLU A 327 -21.60 -11.96 25.21
N CYS A 328 -21.63 -11.38 26.41
CA CYS A 328 -21.40 -12.08 27.66
C CYS A 328 -22.72 -12.57 28.27
N ASN A 329 -22.71 -13.76 28.88
CA ASN A 329 -23.83 -14.25 29.67
C ASN A 329 -24.16 -13.39 30.90
N LYS A 330 -23.28 -12.44 31.28
CA LYS A 330 -23.45 -11.51 32.39
C LYS A 330 -23.28 -10.06 31.93
N ASN A 331 -23.96 -9.13 32.58
CA ASN A 331 -23.87 -7.70 32.29
C ASN A 331 -22.66 -7.04 32.99
N ILE A 332 -21.45 -7.43 32.59
CA ILE A 332 -20.16 -6.96 33.14
C ILE A 332 -19.38 -6.12 32.13
N SER A 333 -18.45 -5.28 32.59
CA SER A 333 -17.53 -4.54 31.73
C SER A 333 -16.38 -5.44 31.26
N PHE A 334 -16.11 -5.42 29.96
CA PHE A 334 -14.99 -6.11 29.34
C PHE A 334 -14.51 -5.33 28.12
N GLY A 335 -13.33 -5.69 27.63
CA GLY A 335 -12.84 -5.24 26.34
C GLY A 335 -12.49 -6.41 25.44
N ALA A 336 -12.44 -6.12 24.13
CA ALA A 336 -12.03 -7.05 23.12
C ALA A 336 -11.20 -6.35 22.05
N LEU A 337 -10.20 -7.04 21.52
CA LEU A 337 -9.40 -6.57 20.40
C LEU A 337 -9.11 -7.72 19.44
N LEU A 338 -8.82 -7.37 18.19
CA LEU A 338 -8.36 -8.31 17.17
C LEU A 338 -6.83 -8.39 17.24
N LEU A 339 -6.30 -9.61 17.14
CA LEU A 339 -4.88 -9.91 17.03
C LEU A 339 -4.62 -10.64 15.72
N SER A 340 -3.64 -10.18 14.97
CA SER A 340 -3.15 -10.89 13.80
C SER A 340 -2.22 -12.05 14.17
N SER A 341 -1.84 -12.87 13.18
CA SER A 341 -0.89 -13.98 13.39
C SER A 341 0.48 -13.49 13.88
N SER A 342 0.92 -12.32 13.41
CA SER A 342 2.16 -11.65 13.82
C SER A 342 2.04 -10.87 15.13
N LYS A 343 0.96 -11.10 15.89
CA LYS A 343 0.65 -10.42 17.17
C LYS A 343 0.44 -8.91 17.05
N ILE A 344 0.15 -8.39 15.86
CA ILE A 344 -0.21 -6.98 15.70
C ILE A 344 -1.60 -6.78 16.32
N ALA A 345 -1.68 -5.90 17.33
CA ALA A 345 -2.90 -5.64 18.07
C ALA A 345 -3.68 -4.45 17.50
N TYR A 346 -4.94 -4.69 17.16
CA TYR A 346 -5.88 -3.64 16.76
C TYR A 346 -6.39 -2.88 17.98
N LYS A 347 -6.89 -1.67 17.75
CA LYS A 347 -7.45 -0.82 18.81
C LYS A 347 -8.58 -1.56 19.55
N PRO A 348 -8.56 -1.61 20.89
CA PRO A 348 -9.57 -2.33 21.63
C PRO A 348 -10.91 -1.62 21.63
N TYR A 349 -11.96 -2.42 21.61
CA TYR A 349 -13.32 -2.02 21.92
C TYR A 349 -13.60 -2.34 23.39
N LYS A 350 -14.30 -1.44 24.08
CA LYS A 350 -14.68 -1.63 25.49
C LYS A 350 -16.18 -1.42 25.62
N GLY A 351 -16.84 -2.27 26.39
CA GLY A 351 -18.29 -2.26 26.52
C GLY A 351 -18.78 -3.00 27.76
N LYS A 352 -20.10 -3.07 27.91
CA LYS A 352 -20.76 -3.75 29.05
C LYS A 352 -21.81 -4.71 28.54
N GLY A 353 -21.65 -6.00 28.85
CA GLY A 353 -22.53 -7.09 28.40
C GLY A 353 -22.41 -7.43 26.91
N LYS A 354 -22.18 -6.44 26.04
CA LYS A 354 -22.01 -6.61 24.59
C LYS A 354 -20.95 -5.66 24.02
N ILE A 355 -20.21 -6.13 23.02
CA ILE A 355 -19.32 -5.34 22.15
C ILE A 355 -19.62 -5.67 20.69
N ASP A 356 -19.70 -4.63 19.85
CA ASP A 356 -19.78 -4.77 18.40
C ASP A 356 -18.50 -4.14 17.80
N MET A 357 -17.78 -4.93 16.99
CA MET A 357 -16.55 -4.56 16.31
C MET A 357 -16.80 -4.55 14.81
N HIS A 358 -16.21 -3.57 14.12
CA HIS A 358 -16.31 -3.43 12.67
C HIS A 358 -14.93 -3.08 12.09
N PHE A 359 -14.58 -3.72 10.98
CA PHE A 359 -13.41 -3.45 10.19
C PHE A 359 -13.80 -3.43 8.70
N ASP A 360 -13.44 -2.37 7.98
CA ASP A 360 -13.74 -2.25 6.55
C ASP A 360 -13.07 -3.37 5.75
N GLU A 361 -11.85 -3.72 6.13
CA GLU A 361 -11.02 -4.73 5.47
C GLU A 361 -10.07 -5.41 6.47
N LEU A 362 -9.82 -6.70 6.27
CA LEU A 362 -8.72 -7.45 6.86
C LEU A 362 -7.94 -8.19 5.76
N GLY A 363 -6.62 -8.20 5.88
CA GLY A 363 -5.74 -8.98 5.02
C GLY A 363 -5.77 -10.47 5.36
N GLU A 364 -5.05 -11.27 4.57
CA GLU A 364 -4.95 -12.71 4.82
C GLU A 364 -4.13 -12.95 6.10
N SER A 365 -4.73 -13.62 7.09
CA SER A 365 -4.06 -14.00 8.34
C SER A 365 -4.92 -14.96 9.18
N ASN A 366 -4.26 -15.62 10.14
CA ASN A 366 -4.94 -16.36 11.20
C ASN A 366 -5.23 -15.46 12.40
N TYR A 367 -6.37 -14.75 12.35
CA TYR A 367 -6.75 -13.82 13.41
C TYR A 367 -7.28 -14.50 14.67
N SER A 368 -7.09 -13.82 15.80
CA SER A 368 -7.67 -14.18 17.10
C SER A 368 -8.33 -12.97 17.74
N ILE A 369 -9.36 -13.23 18.55
CA ILE A 369 -9.97 -12.22 19.43
C ILE A 369 -9.39 -12.39 20.83
N CYS A 370 -8.80 -11.34 21.37
CA CYS A 370 -8.42 -11.26 22.77
C CYS A 370 -9.53 -10.58 23.58
N ILE A 371 -10.19 -11.32 24.47
CA ILE A 371 -11.18 -10.80 25.42
C ILE A 371 -10.49 -10.57 26.77
N PHE A 372 -10.59 -9.38 27.34
CA PHE A 372 -10.08 -9.07 28.67
C PHE A 372 -11.19 -8.50 29.57
N VAL A 373 -11.24 -8.98 30.81
CA VAL A 373 -12.33 -8.70 31.74
C VAL A 373 -11.96 -7.55 32.67
N MET A 374 -12.82 -6.54 32.76
CA MET A 374 -12.57 -5.29 33.49
C MET A 374 -13.24 -5.24 34.87
N GLU A 375 -13.82 -6.35 35.33
CA GLU A 375 -14.47 -6.52 36.63
C GLU A 375 -14.15 -7.91 37.22
N ASN A 376 -14.11 -8.03 38.55
CA ASN A 376 -13.95 -9.35 39.18
C ASN A 376 -15.22 -10.19 38.97
N ALA A 377 -15.08 -11.36 38.35
CA ALA A 377 -16.22 -12.22 38.04
C ALA A 377 -15.82 -13.69 37.87
N THR A 378 -16.80 -14.59 37.91
CA THR A 378 -16.62 -16.03 37.70
C THR A 378 -17.68 -16.58 36.76
N GLY A 379 -17.44 -17.73 36.14
CA GLY A 379 -18.41 -18.42 35.28
C GLY A 379 -18.89 -17.57 34.11
N LEU A 380 -17.95 -16.93 33.41
CA LEU A 380 -18.22 -16.12 32.25
C LEU A 380 -18.23 -16.98 30.99
N ASN A 381 -19.25 -16.79 30.17
CA ASN A 381 -19.36 -17.39 28.85
C ASN A 381 -19.63 -16.27 27.83
N PHE A 382 -18.76 -16.17 26.84
CA PHE A 382 -18.85 -15.21 25.76
C PHE A 382 -19.23 -15.95 24.47
N LYS A 383 -20.27 -15.47 23.81
CA LYS A 383 -20.66 -15.88 22.47
C LYS A 383 -20.13 -14.85 21.48
N ILE A 384 -19.30 -15.28 20.54
CA ILE A 384 -18.73 -14.43 19.50
C ILE A 384 -19.37 -14.83 18.17
N ASN A 385 -20.19 -13.95 17.61
CA ASN A 385 -20.73 -14.10 16.26
C ASN A 385 -19.88 -13.27 15.31
N TYR A 386 -19.58 -13.82 14.14
CA TYR A 386 -18.80 -13.13 13.12
C TYR A 386 -19.46 -13.26 11.75
N GLU A 387 -19.22 -12.27 10.90
CA GLU A 387 -19.70 -12.18 9.53
C GLU A 387 -18.76 -11.29 8.70
N TRP A 388 -18.39 -11.72 7.50
CA TRP A 388 -17.64 -10.92 6.53
C TRP A 388 -17.86 -11.38 5.09
N GLU A 389 -17.39 -10.58 4.14
CA GLU A 389 -17.32 -10.91 2.72
C GLU A 389 -15.88 -11.25 2.35
N GLU A 390 -15.63 -12.46 1.89
CA GLU A 390 -14.31 -12.90 1.44
C GLU A 390 -14.15 -12.67 -0.07
N ILE A 391 -13.09 -11.97 -0.45
CA ILE A 391 -12.75 -11.65 -1.83
C ILE A 391 -11.94 -12.79 -2.44
N ASN A 392 -12.32 -13.16 -3.67
CA ASN A 392 -11.57 -14.12 -4.47
C ASN A 392 -10.19 -13.58 -4.90
N GLU A 393 -9.14 -14.31 -4.54
CA GLU A 393 -7.74 -14.02 -4.89
C GLU A 393 -7.45 -14.00 -6.40
N LYS A 394 -8.31 -14.59 -7.25
CA LYS A 394 -8.08 -14.63 -8.71
C LYS A 394 -7.93 -13.23 -9.31
N GLN A 395 -8.73 -12.27 -8.86
CA GLN A 395 -8.62 -10.89 -9.34
C GLN A 395 -7.27 -10.26 -8.94
N VAL A 396 -6.83 -10.51 -7.71
CA VAL A 396 -5.53 -10.05 -7.18
C VAL A 396 -4.38 -10.67 -7.99
N LYS A 397 -4.40 -11.98 -8.20
CA LYS A 397 -3.39 -12.72 -8.97
C LYS A 397 -3.33 -12.27 -10.43
N SER A 398 -4.49 -11.97 -11.03
CA SER A 398 -4.58 -11.40 -12.37
C SER A 398 -3.83 -10.07 -12.48
N PHE A 399 -4.11 -9.12 -11.58
CA PHE A 399 -3.41 -7.83 -11.57
C PHE A 399 -1.93 -7.93 -11.25
N ALA A 400 -1.55 -8.73 -10.23
CA ALA A 400 -0.16 -8.91 -9.87
C ALA A 400 0.66 -9.50 -11.04
N SER A 401 0.10 -10.51 -11.74
CA SER A 401 0.73 -11.14 -12.90
C SER A 401 0.79 -10.21 -14.10
N CYS A 402 -0.30 -9.49 -14.42
CA CYS A 402 -0.32 -8.51 -15.51
C CYS A 402 0.68 -7.37 -15.28
N ALA A 403 0.81 -6.88 -14.04
CA ALA A 403 1.77 -5.84 -13.69
C ALA A 403 3.22 -6.31 -13.86
N GLN A 404 3.57 -7.52 -13.39
CA GLN A 404 4.92 -8.04 -13.61
C GLN A 404 5.19 -8.32 -15.08
N ALA A 405 4.19 -8.82 -15.82
CA ALA A 405 4.31 -9.06 -17.25
C ALA A 405 4.54 -7.75 -18.01
N ALA A 406 3.88 -6.65 -17.62
CA ALA A 406 4.10 -5.32 -18.19
C ALA A 406 5.53 -4.81 -17.93
N ILE A 407 6.05 -4.98 -16.72
CA ILE A 407 7.42 -4.58 -16.34
C ILE A 407 8.45 -5.43 -17.11
N LEU A 408 8.30 -6.75 -17.14
CA LEU A 408 9.21 -7.63 -17.89
C LEU A 408 9.15 -7.36 -19.41
N ALA A 409 7.95 -7.13 -19.95
CA ALA A 409 7.76 -6.74 -21.34
C ALA A 409 8.49 -5.42 -21.65
N SER A 410 8.43 -4.44 -20.75
CA SER A 410 9.16 -3.17 -20.83
C SER A 410 10.68 -3.40 -20.84
N LEU A 411 11.20 -4.26 -19.95
CA LEU A 411 12.62 -4.59 -19.88
C LEU A 411 13.15 -5.32 -21.13
N HIS A 412 12.27 -6.01 -21.86
CA HIS A 412 12.58 -6.80 -23.05
C HIS A 412 12.26 -6.09 -24.37
N ASP A 413 11.69 -4.88 -24.35
CA ASP A 413 11.16 -4.21 -25.54
C ASP A 413 10.24 -5.16 -26.34
N ALA A 414 9.29 -5.76 -25.62
CA ALA A 414 8.35 -6.76 -26.14
C ALA A 414 6.91 -6.38 -25.80
N PRO A 415 5.92 -6.77 -26.63
CA PRO A 415 4.52 -6.47 -26.34
C PRO A 415 3.96 -7.34 -25.21
N LEU A 416 3.01 -6.77 -24.47
CA LEU A 416 2.13 -7.49 -23.55
C LEU A 416 0.79 -7.80 -24.22
N LEU A 417 0.38 -9.06 -24.17
CA LEU A 417 -0.90 -9.56 -24.63
C LEU A 417 -1.67 -10.23 -23.50
N TYR A 418 -2.99 -10.32 -23.64
CA TYR A 418 -3.85 -10.95 -22.65
C TYR A 418 -4.52 -12.21 -23.14
N VAL A 419 -4.76 -13.12 -22.22
CA VAL A 419 -5.50 -14.37 -22.41
C VAL A 419 -6.53 -14.56 -21.31
N LYS A 420 -7.51 -15.43 -21.55
CA LYS A 420 -8.47 -15.83 -20.52
C LYS A 420 -7.85 -16.93 -19.67
N GLU A 421 -8.48 -17.22 -18.53
CA GLU A 421 -8.04 -18.25 -17.61
C GLU A 421 -7.79 -19.60 -18.32
N ASN A 422 -8.65 -20.00 -19.26
CA ASN A 422 -8.61 -21.34 -19.86
C ASN A 422 -8.61 -21.35 -21.38
N GLU A 423 -8.40 -20.21 -22.05
CA GLU A 423 -8.37 -20.13 -23.51
C GLU A 423 -7.56 -18.94 -24.01
N VAL A 424 -6.92 -19.10 -25.17
CA VAL A 424 -6.30 -18.00 -25.92
C VAL A 424 -7.33 -17.36 -26.85
N PRO A 425 -7.75 -16.10 -26.62
CA PRO A 425 -8.71 -15.42 -27.49
C PRO A 425 -8.22 -15.34 -28.93
N TYR A 426 -9.16 -15.36 -29.89
CA TYR A 426 -8.82 -15.32 -31.32
C TYR A 426 -7.98 -14.09 -31.69
N VAL A 427 -8.32 -12.92 -31.15
CA VAL A 427 -7.57 -11.67 -31.39
C VAL A 427 -6.12 -11.76 -30.88
N THR A 428 -5.91 -12.36 -29.70
CA THR A 428 -4.59 -12.61 -29.14
C THR A 428 -3.77 -13.56 -30.02
N ASN A 429 -4.37 -14.66 -30.48
CA ASN A 429 -3.77 -15.60 -31.41
C ASN A 429 -3.34 -14.90 -32.72
N GLN A 430 -4.21 -14.06 -33.29
CA GLN A 430 -3.87 -13.28 -34.47
C GLN A 430 -2.71 -12.30 -34.22
N ALA A 431 -2.66 -11.65 -33.06
CA ALA A 431 -1.58 -10.74 -32.69
C ALA A 431 -0.24 -11.47 -32.59
N ILE A 432 -0.18 -12.61 -31.86
CA ILE A 432 1.02 -13.44 -31.75
C ILE A 432 1.55 -13.83 -33.14
N ARG A 433 0.66 -14.28 -34.03
CA ARG A 433 1.03 -14.65 -35.40
C ARG A 433 1.52 -13.47 -36.24
N SER A 434 0.87 -12.31 -36.12
CA SER A 434 1.21 -11.12 -36.89
C SER A 434 2.56 -10.54 -36.47
N LEU A 435 2.87 -10.59 -35.16
CA LEU A 435 4.17 -10.22 -34.61
C LEU A 435 5.28 -11.21 -34.99
N GLY A 436 4.94 -12.43 -35.40
CA GLY A 436 5.90 -13.48 -35.74
C GLY A 436 6.61 -14.06 -34.52
N ALA A 437 5.99 -13.97 -33.35
CA ALA A 437 6.59 -14.40 -32.09
C ALA A 437 6.74 -15.92 -32.00
N LYS A 438 7.88 -16.35 -31.45
CA LYS A 438 8.24 -17.76 -31.26
C LYS A 438 8.59 -18.09 -29.82
N LYS A 439 8.79 -17.08 -28.98
CA LYS A 439 9.04 -17.22 -27.56
C LYS A 439 7.94 -16.49 -26.80
N ILE A 440 7.26 -17.20 -25.91
CA ILE A 440 6.11 -16.70 -25.15
C ILE A 440 6.45 -16.83 -23.68
N HIS A 441 6.38 -15.71 -22.97
CA HIS A 441 6.49 -15.67 -21.52
C HIS A 441 5.09 -15.54 -20.93
N ILE A 442 4.73 -16.43 -20.02
CA ILE A 442 3.48 -16.32 -19.27
C ILE A 442 3.76 -16.34 -17.78
N ILE A 443 3.02 -15.53 -17.04
CA ILE A 443 3.07 -15.50 -15.57
C ILE A 443 1.81 -16.18 -15.03
N GLU A 444 2.00 -17.16 -14.13
CA GLU A 444 0.93 -17.95 -13.51
C GLU A 444 0.02 -18.69 -14.52
N GLY A 445 0.61 -19.22 -15.60
CA GLY A 445 -0.12 -19.99 -16.62
C GLY A 445 -0.50 -21.39 -16.14
N ASN A 446 -1.76 -21.80 -16.36
CA ASN A 446 -2.20 -23.18 -16.08
C ASN A 446 -1.91 -24.15 -17.24
N GLU A 447 -1.94 -25.45 -16.96
CA GLU A 447 -1.59 -26.51 -17.92
C GLU A 447 -2.31 -26.40 -19.27
N LYS A 448 -3.62 -26.12 -19.26
CA LYS A 448 -4.42 -26.00 -20.49
C LYS A 448 -3.97 -24.81 -21.34
N LEU A 449 -3.73 -23.67 -20.71
CA LEU A 449 -3.27 -22.47 -21.38
C LEU A 449 -1.86 -22.64 -21.95
N LEU A 450 -0.97 -23.33 -21.23
CA LEU A 450 0.38 -23.67 -21.71
C LEU A 450 0.32 -24.54 -22.98
N GLU A 451 -0.56 -25.54 -23.02
CA GLU A 451 -0.78 -26.38 -24.21
C GLU A 451 -1.33 -25.58 -25.41
N GLU A 452 -2.21 -24.60 -25.15
CA GLU A 452 -2.70 -23.74 -26.22
C GLU A 452 -1.61 -22.78 -26.74
N LEU A 453 -0.81 -22.21 -25.86
CA LEU A 453 0.27 -21.29 -26.23
C LEU A 453 1.44 -21.99 -26.93
N SER A 454 1.73 -23.25 -26.59
CA SER A 454 2.82 -24.02 -27.21
C SER A 454 2.60 -24.29 -28.71
N LYS A 455 1.38 -24.06 -29.22
CA LYS A 455 1.05 -24.12 -30.65
C LYS A 455 1.67 -22.98 -31.46
N PHE A 456 2.14 -21.92 -30.79
CA PHE A 456 2.75 -20.75 -31.43
C PHE A 456 4.28 -20.76 -31.35
N GLY A 457 4.85 -21.32 -30.28
CA GLY A 457 6.28 -21.32 -30.04
C GLY A 457 6.66 -21.89 -28.68
N ASP A 458 7.89 -21.63 -28.25
CA ASP A 458 8.41 -22.03 -26.95
C ASP A 458 7.77 -21.20 -25.84
N VAL A 459 7.22 -21.86 -24.82
CA VAL A 459 6.52 -21.21 -23.70
C VAL A 459 7.34 -21.33 -22.42
N GLU A 460 7.68 -20.20 -21.82
CA GLU A 460 8.23 -20.12 -20.47
C GLU A 460 7.12 -19.69 -19.50
N ASN A 461 6.80 -20.55 -18.53
CA ASN A 461 5.88 -20.22 -17.45
C ASN A 461 6.66 -19.76 -16.22
N LEU A 462 6.32 -18.59 -15.69
CA LEU A 462 6.92 -18.00 -14.50
C LEU A 462 5.89 -17.94 -13.38
N SER A 463 6.27 -18.32 -12.18
CA SER A 463 5.57 -17.90 -10.98
C SER A 463 5.75 -16.41 -10.72
N LEU A 464 4.89 -15.83 -9.89
CA LEU A 464 5.01 -14.43 -9.46
C LEU A 464 6.38 -14.13 -8.82
N MET A 465 6.90 -15.08 -8.03
CA MET A 465 8.20 -14.97 -7.37
C MET A 465 9.38 -15.03 -8.34
N GLU A 466 9.29 -15.90 -9.35
CA GLU A 466 10.30 -15.96 -10.43
C GLU A 466 10.29 -14.69 -11.27
N ALA A 467 9.12 -14.08 -11.49
CA ALA A 467 9.01 -12.79 -12.17
C ALA A 467 9.72 -11.68 -11.38
N TYR A 468 9.52 -11.61 -10.06
CA TYR A 468 10.24 -10.66 -9.20
C TYR A 468 11.76 -10.85 -9.29
N GLN A 469 12.21 -12.09 -9.18
CA GLN A 469 13.63 -12.43 -9.25
C GLN A 469 14.23 -12.07 -10.63
N LYS A 470 13.51 -12.32 -11.72
CA LYS A 470 13.96 -11.95 -13.07
C LYS A 470 14.10 -10.45 -13.26
N ILE A 471 13.15 -9.66 -12.76
CA ILE A 471 13.24 -8.20 -12.79
C ILE A 471 14.51 -7.75 -12.06
N TYR A 472 14.70 -8.22 -10.82
CA TYR A 472 15.91 -7.94 -10.05
C TYR A 472 17.18 -8.38 -10.78
N GLU A 473 17.18 -9.55 -11.43
CA GLU A 473 18.34 -10.06 -12.12
C GLU A 473 18.78 -9.20 -13.30
N ILE A 474 17.81 -8.60 -14.02
CA ILE A 474 18.06 -7.71 -15.16
C ILE A 474 18.56 -6.35 -14.68
N THR A 475 17.90 -5.77 -13.68
CA THR A 475 18.10 -4.36 -13.32
C THR A 475 19.11 -4.16 -12.20
N LYS A 476 19.27 -5.17 -11.34
CA LYS A 476 20.00 -5.13 -10.07
C LYS A 476 19.49 -4.05 -9.09
N SER A 477 18.30 -3.51 -9.33
CA SER A 477 17.67 -2.50 -8.48
C SER A 477 17.13 -3.12 -7.20
N ASN A 478 17.41 -2.51 -6.05
CA ASN A 478 16.82 -2.86 -4.76
C ASN A 478 15.69 -1.89 -4.36
N ASP A 479 15.25 -1.03 -5.28
CA ASP A 479 14.06 -0.22 -5.06
C ASP A 479 12.83 -1.11 -4.93
N ILE A 480 11.82 -0.62 -4.21
CA ILE A 480 10.62 -1.36 -3.88
C ILE A 480 9.41 -0.48 -4.17
N VAL A 481 8.48 -0.98 -4.96
CA VAL A 481 7.23 -0.28 -5.24
C VAL A 481 6.06 -1.09 -4.69
N PHE A 482 5.29 -0.48 -3.79
CA PHE A 482 4.06 -1.04 -3.25
C PHE A 482 2.84 -0.39 -3.87
N THR A 483 1.80 -1.20 -4.08
CA THR A 483 0.46 -0.72 -4.42
C THR A 483 -0.60 -1.65 -3.86
N THR A 484 -1.86 -1.31 -4.08
CA THR A 484 -3.03 -2.05 -3.65
C THR A 484 -3.97 -2.25 -4.83
N VAL A 485 -4.68 -3.37 -4.84
CA VAL A 485 -5.84 -3.60 -5.72
C VAL A 485 -7.17 -3.36 -4.99
N SER A 486 -7.11 -2.77 -3.80
CA SER A 486 -8.29 -2.23 -3.13
C SER A 486 -8.82 -1.03 -3.93
N PRO A 487 -10.15 -0.94 -4.11
CA PRO A 487 -10.78 0.19 -4.80
C PRO A 487 -10.46 1.52 -4.12
N TRP A 488 -10.29 2.59 -4.91
CA TRP A 488 -10.01 3.91 -4.36
C TRP A 488 -11.12 4.41 -3.41
N THR A 489 -10.76 4.55 -2.13
CA THR A 489 -11.56 5.23 -1.11
C THR A 489 -11.42 6.75 -1.26
N TYR A 490 -12.41 7.40 -1.89
CA TYR A 490 -12.41 8.83 -2.08
C TYR A 490 -12.78 9.59 -0.79
N TRP A 491 -12.33 10.83 -0.71
CA TRP A 491 -12.60 11.73 0.40
C TRP A 491 -12.92 13.13 -0.11
N LEU A 492 -13.57 13.94 0.73
CA LEU A 492 -13.92 15.32 0.42
C LEU A 492 -12.97 16.29 1.14
N ALA A 493 -12.49 17.31 0.43
CA ALA A 493 -11.39 18.19 0.83
C ALA A 493 -11.55 18.79 2.25
N GLU A 494 -12.79 19.16 2.61
CA GLU A 494 -13.11 19.77 3.92
C GLU A 494 -13.44 18.73 5.00
N GLU A 495 -13.69 17.46 4.62
CA GLU A 495 -14.06 16.41 5.56
C GLU A 495 -12.85 15.59 6.06
N LEU A 496 -11.77 15.44 5.29
CA LEU A 496 -10.57 14.70 5.71
C LEU A 496 -10.86 13.28 6.25
N LYS A 497 -11.89 12.62 5.73
CA LYS A 497 -12.28 11.25 6.09
C LYS A 497 -12.79 10.50 4.86
N PRO A 498 -12.76 9.15 4.87
CA PRO A 498 -13.41 8.34 3.85
C PRO A 498 -14.86 8.77 3.61
N LYS A 499 -15.26 8.83 2.34
CA LYS A 499 -16.64 9.15 1.94
C LYS A 499 -17.35 7.98 1.27
N GLY A 500 -16.62 7.15 0.55
CA GLY A 500 -17.07 5.95 -0.13
C GLY A 500 -15.99 5.45 -1.07
N ASP A 501 -16.28 4.36 -1.78
CA ASP A 501 -15.32 3.71 -2.67
C ASP A 501 -15.73 3.84 -4.13
N LYS A 502 -14.73 3.83 -5.01
CA LYS A 502 -14.89 3.73 -6.46
C LYS A 502 -14.48 2.32 -6.87
N GLU A 503 -15.47 1.42 -6.92
CA GLU A 503 -15.32 -0.05 -6.94
C GLU A 503 -14.25 -0.60 -7.90
N LYS A 504 -14.05 0.02 -9.08
CA LYS A 504 -13.05 -0.43 -10.06
C LYS A 504 -11.99 0.60 -10.40
N ALA A 505 -11.80 1.61 -9.54
CA ALA A 505 -10.74 2.59 -9.69
C ALA A 505 -9.47 2.14 -8.94
N LEU A 506 -8.44 1.71 -9.67
CA LEU A 506 -7.22 1.14 -9.09
C LEU A 506 -5.96 1.96 -9.36
N TYR A 507 -4.93 1.73 -8.55
CA TYR A 507 -3.62 2.38 -8.67
C TYR A 507 -2.60 1.58 -9.49
N ILE A 508 -2.98 0.37 -9.94
CA ILE A 508 -2.07 -0.65 -10.47
C ILE A 508 -1.30 -0.18 -11.71
N GLY A 509 -1.95 0.55 -12.63
CA GLY A 509 -1.33 1.06 -13.84
C GLY A 509 -0.17 2.03 -13.54
N PRO A 510 -0.45 3.18 -12.89
CA PRO A 510 0.58 4.14 -12.49
C PRO A 510 1.69 3.54 -11.63
N ALA A 511 1.35 2.57 -10.77
CA ALA A 511 2.31 1.87 -9.93
C ALA A 511 3.27 0.97 -10.74
N ALA A 512 2.76 0.22 -11.72
CA ALA A 512 3.58 -0.60 -12.62
C ALA A 512 4.46 0.28 -13.54
N TYR A 513 3.96 1.44 -13.94
CA TYR A 513 4.72 2.39 -14.75
C TYR A 513 5.90 2.98 -13.99
N ILE A 514 5.72 3.44 -12.73
CA ILE A 514 6.87 3.89 -11.92
C ILE A 514 7.81 2.73 -11.58
N ALA A 515 7.30 1.52 -11.34
CA ALA A 515 8.13 0.33 -11.10
C ALA A 515 9.04 0.01 -12.30
N SER A 516 8.53 0.17 -13.54
CA SER A 516 9.32 0.01 -14.77
C SER A 516 10.48 1.03 -14.84
N HIS A 517 10.22 2.27 -14.41
CA HIS A 517 11.25 3.31 -14.30
C HIS A 517 12.28 3.03 -13.21
N HIS A 518 11.88 2.50 -12.05
CA HIS A 518 12.79 2.12 -10.97
C HIS A 518 13.49 0.77 -11.19
N GLY A 519 13.09 0.03 -12.23
CA GLY A 519 13.61 -1.29 -12.53
C GLY A 519 13.28 -2.28 -11.43
N SER A 520 12.15 -2.07 -10.76
CA SER A 520 11.69 -2.84 -9.59
C SER A 520 10.49 -3.69 -9.98
N ALA A 521 10.32 -4.81 -9.28
CA ALA A 521 9.04 -5.49 -9.22
C ALA A 521 7.96 -4.58 -8.60
N LEU A 522 6.70 -4.83 -8.93
CA LEU A 522 5.57 -4.21 -8.25
C LEU A 522 4.95 -5.17 -7.23
N PHE A 523 4.93 -4.77 -5.96
CA PHE A 523 4.32 -5.55 -4.89
C PHE A 523 2.88 -5.07 -4.67
N VAL A 524 1.92 -5.85 -5.19
CA VAL A 524 0.51 -5.73 -4.82
C VAL A 524 0.36 -6.34 -3.43
N VAL A 525 0.00 -5.53 -2.43
CA VAL A 525 0.03 -5.96 -1.03
C VAL A 525 -0.94 -7.11 -0.73
N GLU A 526 -2.09 -7.16 -1.42
CA GLU A 526 -3.06 -8.25 -1.29
C GLU A 526 -2.58 -9.57 -1.92
N ALA A 527 -1.52 -9.56 -2.73
CA ALA A 527 -0.97 -10.79 -3.33
C ALA A 527 -0.08 -11.58 -2.36
N HIS A 528 0.18 -11.04 -1.16
CA HIS A 528 1.09 -11.63 -0.18
C HIS A 528 0.50 -11.52 1.23
N GLU A 529 0.31 -12.66 1.91
CA GLU A 529 -0.21 -12.75 3.28
C GLU A 529 0.43 -11.71 4.21
N LYS A 530 1.77 -11.71 4.31
CA LYS A 530 2.54 -10.81 5.18
C LYS A 530 2.30 -9.31 4.89
N LEU A 531 2.13 -8.94 3.62
CA LEU A 531 1.93 -7.55 3.26
C LEU A 531 0.48 -7.13 3.51
N SER A 532 -0.48 -7.98 3.14
CA SER A 532 -1.90 -7.71 3.35
C SER A 532 -2.28 -7.60 4.84
N GLU A 533 -1.71 -8.46 5.70
CA GLU A 533 -1.87 -8.38 7.16
C GLU A 533 -1.35 -7.03 7.67
N ALA A 534 -0.12 -6.66 7.29
CA ALA A 534 0.54 -5.44 7.71
C ALA A 534 -0.21 -4.17 7.25
N THR A 535 -0.65 -4.12 5.99
CA THR A 535 -1.39 -2.96 5.46
C THR A 535 -2.77 -2.83 6.08
N SER A 536 -3.47 -3.93 6.31
CA SER A 536 -4.83 -3.88 6.87
C SER A 536 -4.89 -3.20 8.25
N TRP A 537 -3.91 -3.49 9.11
CA TRP A 537 -3.84 -2.85 10.44
C TRP A 537 -3.58 -1.34 10.35
N ILE A 538 -2.57 -0.91 9.59
CA ILE A 538 -2.22 0.51 9.53
C ILE A 538 -3.28 1.34 8.80
N THR A 539 -3.97 0.75 7.83
CA THR A 539 -5.10 1.37 7.14
C THR A 539 -6.31 1.49 8.06
N ASP A 540 -6.68 0.45 8.82
CA ASP A 540 -7.76 0.54 9.83
C ASP A 540 -7.46 1.62 10.88
N PHE A 541 -6.24 1.63 11.42
CA PHE A 541 -5.78 2.67 12.34
C PHE A 541 -5.94 4.07 11.72
N TRP A 542 -5.41 4.27 10.51
CA TRP A 542 -5.44 5.57 9.84
C TRP A 542 -6.86 6.05 9.56
N LYS A 543 -7.76 5.17 9.09
CA LYS A 543 -9.17 5.51 8.83
C LYS A 543 -9.89 5.99 10.10
N ARG A 544 -9.58 5.39 11.26
CA ARG A 544 -10.17 5.79 12.56
C ARG A 544 -9.60 7.10 13.10
N ASP A 545 -8.29 7.29 12.99
CA ASP A 545 -7.56 8.31 13.73
C ASP A 545 -7.05 9.50 12.86
N SER A 546 -7.33 9.51 11.54
CA SER A 546 -6.87 10.55 10.60
C SER A 546 -7.18 11.99 11.02
N ARG A 547 -8.30 12.21 11.73
CA ARG A 547 -8.70 13.52 12.27
C ARG A 547 -8.14 13.79 13.67
N ALA A 548 -8.09 12.75 14.50
CA ALA A 548 -7.70 12.86 15.91
C ALA A 548 -6.19 13.08 16.05
N ARG A 549 -5.41 12.66 15.04
CA ARG A 549 -3.93 12.71 15.05
C ARG A 549 -3.32 11.99 16.25
N LEU A 550 -4.05 11.02 16.81
CA LEU A 550 -3.49 10.14 17.84
C LEU A 550 -2.34 9.34 17.23
N PRO A 551 -1.23 9.15 17.94
CA PRO A 551 -0.15 8.30 17.47
C PRO A 551 -0.60 6.82 17.45
N PRO A 552 -0.12 6.01 16.50
CA PRO A 552 -0.30 4.55 16.55
C PRO A 552 0.54 3.96 17.68
N SER A 553 0.16 2.77 18.16
CA SER A 553 1.01 1.99 19.06
C SER A 553 2.37 1.73 18.42
N VAL A 554 3.43 2.07 19.15
CA VAL A 554 4.82 1.93 18.67
C VAL A 554 5.19 0.47 18.46
N ALA A 555 4.78 -0.43 19.35
CA ALA A 555 4.97 -1.86 19.19
C ALA A 555 4.30 -2.39 17.92
N CYS A 556 3.04 -2.03 17.68
CA CYS A 556 2.34 -2.49 16.48
C CYS A 556 2.96 -1.93 15.19
N MET A 557 3.41 -0.66 15.18
CA MET A 557 4.18 -0.10 14.08
C MET A 557 5.46 -0.88 13.80
N TYR A 558 6.21 -1.22 14.85
CA TYR A 558 7.45 -2.00 14.74
C TYR A 558 7.19 -3.42 14.22
N LEU A 559 6.20 -4.14 14.79
CA LEU A 559 5.85 -5.50 14.37
C LEU A 559 5.39 -5.53 12.91
N MET A 560 4.56 -4.56 12.52
CA MET A 560 4.12 -4.37 11.13
C MET A 560 5.31 -4.12 10.19
N ALA A 561 6.18 -3.15 10.52
CA ALA A 561 7.36 -2.86 9.70
C ALA A 561 8.30 -4.06 9.58
N LYS A 562 8.54 -4.76 10.69
CA LYS A 562 9.36 -5.97 10.72
C LYS A 562 8.79 -7.05 9.83
N GLN A 563 7.47 -7.28 9.85
CA GLN A 563 6.81 -8.26 8.97
C GLN A 563 7.05 -7.95 7.49
N VAL A 564 6.98 -6.67 7.10
CA VAL A 564 7.24 -6.21 5.74
C VAL A 564 8.70 -6.42 5.35
N TYR A 565 9.65 -6.08 6.23
CA TYR A 565 11.08 -6.32 5.97
C TYR A 565 11.43 -7.81 5.94
N ASP A 566 10.81 -8.65 6.78
CA ASP A 566 10.99 -10.10 6.73
C ASP A 566 10.54 -10.67 5.37
N PHE A 567 9.50 -10.09 4.75
CA PHE A 567 9.07 -10.43 3.39
C PHE A 567 10.10 -9.96 2.35
N ILE A 568 10.49 -8.69 2.36
CA ILE A 568 11.48 -8.11 1.43
C ILE A 568 12.82 -8.86 1.50
N SER A 569 13.28 -9.18 2.71
CA SER A 569 14.52 -9.91 2.97
C SER A 569 14.45 -11.34 2.45
N SER A 570 13.27 -12.00 2.53
CA SER A 570 13.07 -13.33 1.95
C SER A 570 13.20 -13.37 0.42
N LEU A 571 13.00 -12.24 -0.25
CA LEU A 571 13.25 -12.05 -1.68
C LEU A 571 14.70 -11.67 -1.99
N GLY A 572 15.52 -11.45 -0.95
CA GLY A 572 16.89 -10.97 -1.09
C GLY A 572 16.99 -9.50 -1.50
N LEU A 573 15.93 -8.70 -1.32
CA LEU A 573 15.90 -7.28 -1.70
C LEU A 573 16.36 -6.33 -0.58
N ASP A 574 16.38 -6.78 0.68
CA ASP A 574 16.99 -6.07 1.81
C ASP A 574 18.52 -6.18 1.70
N LYS A 575 19.16 -5.10 1.25
CA LYS A 575 20.61 -5.04 0.96
C LYS A 575 21.31 -4.05 1.89
N GLU A 576 22.63 -4.02 1.82
CA GLU A 576 23.41 -3.00 2.53
C GLU A 576 23.12 -1.61 1.93
N GLY A 577 22.63 -0.69 2.76
CA GLY A 577 22.19 0.65 2.33
C GLY A 577 20.76 0.94 2.78
N HIS A 578 20.18 2.02 2.26
CA HIS A 578 18.75 2.30 2.38
C HIS A 578 18.10 1.99 1.03
N GLU A 579 17.08 1.13 1.02
CA GLU A 579 16.20 0.93 -0.13
C GLU A 579 15.36 2.20 -0.37
N ASN A 580 15.07 2.52 -1.63
CA ASN A 580 14.00 3.48 -1.92
C ASN A 580 12.67 2.72 -1.97
N ILE A 581 11.73 3.10 -1.11
CA ILE A 581 10.40 2.49 -1.06
C ILE A 581 9.40 3.51 -1.58
N ILE A 582 8.62 3.16 -2.58
CA ILE A 582 7.57 4.01 -3.14
C ILE A 582 6.22 3.34 -2.95
N THR A 583 5.33 4.02 -2.23
CA THR A 583 3.92 3.63 -2.13
C THR A 583 3.10 4.40 -3.15
N VAL A 584 2.43 3.69 -4.06
CA VAL A 584 1.47 4.27 -5.01
C VAL A 584 0.07 3.80 -4.64
N ALA A 585 -0.58 4.61 -3.78
CA ALA A 585 -1.92 4.35 -3.27
C ALA A 585 -2.49 5.60 -2.59
N GLY A 586 -3.81 5.72 -2.56
CA GLY A 586 -4.48 6.74 -1.77
C GLY A 586 -4.27 6.54 -0.26
N GLN A 587 -4.44 7.63 0.47
CA GLN A 587 -4.15 7.65 1.92
C GLN A 587 -5.07 6.76 2.75
N PHE A 588 -6.25 6.38 2.23
CA PHE A 588 -7.21 5.52 2.91
C PHE A 588 -7.20 4.08 2.39
N ASP A 589 -6.39 3.80 1.38
CA ASP A 589 -6.24 2.47 0.78
C ASP A 589 -4.97 1.80 1.34
N ILE A 590 -3.86 2.55 1.41
CA ILE A 590 -2.71 2.24 2.26
C ILE A 590 -2.47 3.42 3.21
N GLY A 591 -2.71 3.22 4.51
CA GLY A 591 -2.60 4.29 5.52
C GLY A 591 -1.25 5.01 5.52
N ILE A 592 -1.23 6.34 5.75
CA ILE A 592 0.00 7.17 5.71
C ILE A 592 1.07 6.72 6.72
N GLY A 593 0.66 6.05 7.80
CA GLY A 593 1.61 5.48 8.76
C GLY A 593 2.51 4.41 8.16
N TRP A 594 2.12 3.77 7.06
CA TRP A 594 2.91 2.76 6.34
C TRP A 594 4.31 3.28 6.00
N ASP A 595 4.39 4.44 5.35
CA ASP A 595 5.68 5.01 4.91
C ASP A 595 6.53 5.45 6.11
N ARG A 596 5.88 5.96 7.16
CA ARG A 596 6.56 6.39 8.39
C ARG A 596 7.21 5.23 9.12
N ALA A 597 6.65 4.03 9.00
CA ALA A 597 7.18 2.85 9.66
C ALA A 597 8.57 2.43 9.14
N PHE A 598 8.96 2.91 7.94
CA PHE A 598 10.23 2.56 7.32
C PHE A 598 11.30 3.66 7.43
N VAL A 599 10.96 4.82 7.97
CA VAL A 599 11.91 5.93 8.14
C VAL A 599 13.08 5.50 9.03
N GLY A 600 14.30 5.72 8.54
CA GLY A 600 15.53 5.36 9.24
C GLY A 600 16.12 4.00 8.82
N LYS A 601 15.32 3.12 8.20
CA LYS A 601 15.79 1.88 7.55
C LYS A 601 15.77 2.00 6.02
N ALA A 602 14.80 2.72 5.46
CA ALA A 602 14.69 3.04 4.03
C ALA A 602 14.51 4.54 3.78
N ASN A 603 14.47 4.91 2.49
CA ASN A 603 14.03 6.21 2.00
C ASN A 603 12.59 6.08 1.46
N PRO A 604 11.55 6.24 2.30
CA PRO A 604 10.18 6.08 1.87
C PRO A 604 9.66 7.33 1.15
N GLY A 605 8.93 7.10 0.05
CA GLY A 605 8.20 8.11 -0.73
C GLY A 605 6.79 7.62 -1.05
N ARG A 606 5.88 8.55 -1.35
CA ARG A 606 4.49 8.24 -1.70
C ARG A 606 4.00 9.08 -2.87
N ILE A 607 3.28 8.43 -3.77
CA ILE A 607 2.45 9.06 -4.79
C ILE A 607 0.99 8.73 -4.47
N MET A 608 0.17 9.75 -4.20
CA MET A 608 -1.21 9.58 -3.73
C MET A 608 -2.17 10.59 -4.36
N GLY A 609 -3.47 10.29 -4.25
CA GLY A 609 -4.57 11.05 -4.83
C GLY A 609 -5.60 10.06 -5.39
N SER A 610 -6.39 10.49 -6.36
CA SER A 610 -7.11 9.55 -7.23
C SER A 610 -6.12 8.75 -8.10
N PRO A 611 -6.51 7.61 -8.70
CA PRO A 611 -5.70 6.94 -9.72
C PRO A 611 -5.22 7.88 -10.83
N VAL A 612 -6.10 8.79 -11.26
CA VAL A 612 -5.77 9.81 -12.25
C VAL A 612 -4.68 10.75 -11.75
N ASP A 613 -4.77 11.21 -10.49
CA ASP A 613 -3.72 12.03 -9.88
C ASP A 613 -2.38 11.30 -9.82
N THR A 614 -2.40 10.02 -9.40
CA THR A 614 -1.17 9.24 -9.31
C THR A 614 -0.51 9.07 -10.67
N SER A 615 -1.27 8.95 -11.76
CA SER A 615 -0.70 8.83 -13.12
C SER A 615 0.13 10.05 -13.53
N TYR A 616 -0.36 11.28 -13.30
CA TYR A 616 0.41 12.47 -13.67
C TYR A 616 1.50 12.81 -12.66
N TRP A 617 1.32 12.52 -11.37
CA TRP A 617 2.40 12.66 -10.40
C TRP A 617 3.54 11.71 -10.69
N THR A 618 3.25 10.47 -11.09
CA THR A 618 4.25 9.52 -11.57
C THR A 618 4.99 10.07 -12.79
N ALA A 619 4.27 10.50 -13.83
CA ALA A 619 4.91 11.07 -15.02
C ALA A 619 5.76 12.30 -14.67
N ARG A 620 5.28 13.16 -13.78
CA ARG A 620 6.03 14.32 -13.29
C ARG A 620 7.33 13.90 -12.59
N SER A 621 7.27 12.93 -11.68
CA SER A 621 8.45 12.40 -10.98
C SER A 621 9.50 11.81 -11.93
N VAL A 622 9.06 11.24 -13.05
CA VAL A 622 9.95 10.69 -14.08
C VAL A 622 10.60 11.78 -14.93
N PHE A 623 9.81 12.74 -15.44
CA PHE A 623 10.25 13.67 -16.48
C PHE A 623 10.73 15.03 -15.97
N TYR A 624 10.43 15.41 -14.73
CA TYR A 624 10.86 16.69 -14.19
C TYR A 624 12.23 16.48 -13.52
N GLN A 625 13.25 17.10 -14.10
CA GLN A 625 14.59 17.08 -13.51
C GLN A 625 14.60 17.88 -12.20
N PRO A 626 15.29 17.40 -11.15
CA PRO A 626 15.49 18.14 -9.90
C PRO A 626 16.16 19.51 -10.08
#